data_AF-A0A7S3P7X7-F1
#
_entry.id   AF-A0A7S3P7X7-F1
#
_cell.length_a   1.000
_cell.length_b   1.000
_cell.length_c   1.000
_cell.angle_alpha   90.00
_cell.angle_beta   90.00
_cell.angle_gamma   90.00
#
_symmetry.space_group_name_H-M   'P 1'
#
loop_
_entity.id
_entity.type
_entity.pdbx_description
1 polymer ?
#
loop_
_entity_poly.entity_id
_entity_poly.type
_entity_poly.pdbx_seq_one_letter_code
_entity_poly.pdbx_strand_id
1 'polypeptide(L)'
;MPFSSEQTKFCLFFFRFHRIQNHTSNRTKCCRVICHKRGTWRLLLTGTPFQNNTDEIWSLVNMATAGKVFGKIKQFNLDFGKPIKNALCKNASKHAEQQGEAARKAMQEKLKPYLLRRLKTDHLKELPPKIETCVWVRPSQQQIHMYKEKVHSKSFTAATDTLMGSDKEAAREAMKGAFKLLSVLKNICFHPILLQKGGPEGTVGSALEQTDLKTILNGSRKLELVVHMLKSFKGVGHKTLIFSQSTQMLDVIHYVLLKIPSFTIARIDG
;
A
#
# COMPACT_ATOMS: atom_id res chain seq x y z
N MET A 1 40.22 -7.34 28.95
CA MET A 1 40.41 -6.12 28.14
C MET A 1 39.49 -5.03 28.66
N PRO A 2 40.02 -3.87 29.04
CA PRO A 2 39.25 -2.82 29.69
C PRO A 2 38.36 -2.10 28.68
N PHE A 3 37.09 -1.89 29.03
CA PHE A 3 36.22 -0.98 28.31
C PHE A 3 36.68 0.46 28.62
N SER A 4 37.43 1.07 27.71
CA SER A 4 37.80 2.48 27.84
C SER A 4 36.55 3.36 27.85
N SER A 5 36.47 4.22 28.86
CA SER A 5 35.57 5.36 28.92
C SER A 5 35.83 6.28 27.71
N GLU A 6 34.85 6.38 26.80
CA GLU A 6 34.58 7.48 25.83
C GLU A 6 34.06 7.01 24.45
N GLN A 7 33.15 6.03 24.36
CA GLN A 7 32.20 5.99 23.24
C GLN A 7 30.87 5.45 23.72
N THR A 8 29.89 6.32 23.94
CA THR A 8 28.50 5.92 24.16
C THR A 8 28.05 5.09 22.95
N LYS A 9 27.98 3.77 23.09
CA LYS A 9 27.51 2.87 22.04
C LYS A 9 25.99 2.92 22.01
N PHE A 10 25.44 3.73 21.11
CA PHE A 10 23.99 3.78 20.90
C PHE A 10 23.54 2.57 20.07
N CYS A 11 22.52 1.84 20.53
CA CYS A 11 21.84 0.83 19.73
C CYS A 11 20.49 1.40 19.26
N LEU A 12 20.30 1.51 17.95
CA LEU A 12 19.06 2.00 17.35
C LEU A 12 18.28 0.84 16.73
N PHE A 13 17.05 0.67 17.21
CA PHE A 13 16.07 -0.24 16.64
C PHE A 13 15.02 0.55 15.88
N PHE A 14 14.88 0.26 14.59
CA PHE A 14 13.81 0.83 13.80
C PHE A 14 12.77 -0.24 13.45
N PHE A 15 11.55 -0.05 13.92
CA PHE A 15 10.40 -0.89 13.56
C PHE A 15 9.62 -0.29 12.38
N ARG A 16 9.11 -1.15 11.48
CA ARG A 16 8.35 -0.75 10.27
C ARG A 16 9.10 0.29 9.42
N PHE A 17 10.39 0.05 9.23
CA PHE A 17 11.25 1.05 8.61
C PHE A 17 10.96 1.28 7.11
N HIS A 18 10.13 0.45 6.46
CA HIS A 18 9.53 0.80 5.16
C HIS A 18 8.76 2.15 5.21
N ARG A 19 8.35 2.65 6.37
CA ARG A 19 7.79 4.00 6.46
C ARG A 19 8.86 5.08 6.18
N ILE A 20 10.14 4.83 6.45
CA ILE A 20 11.29 5.74 6.26
C ILE A 20 12.04 5.40 4.96
N GLN A 21 11.32 5.39 3.85
CA GLN A 21 11.86 4.98 2.55
C GLN A 21 12.33 6.17 1.70
N ASN A 22 11.65 7.30 1.81
CA ASN A 22 11.99 8.46 1.00
C ASN A 22 13.22 9.19 1.57
N HIS A 23 14.35 9.11 0.86
CA HIS A 23 15.60 9.81 1.19
C HIS A 23 15.47 11.33 1.37
N THR A 24 14.48 11.98 0.75
CA THR A 24 14.28 13.43 0.87
C THR A 24 13.44 13.83 2.08
N SER A 25 12.74 12.88 2.71
CA SER A 25 11.92 13.14 3.88
C SER A 25 12.75 13.67 5.05
N ASN A 26 12.23 14.65 5.77
CA ASN A 26 12.86 15.19 6.99
C ASN A 26 13.13 14.09 8.01
N ARG A 27 12.24 13.10 8.14
CA ARG A 27 12.44 11.95 9.01
C ARG A 27 13.70 11.17 8.63
N THR A 28 13.90 10.90 7.35
CA THR A 28 15.08 10.19 6.85
C THR A 28 16.36 11.00 7.06
N LYS A 29 16.31 12.32 6.83
CA LYS A 29 17.44 13.22 7.09
C LYS A 29 17.83 13.23 8.58
N CYS A 30 16.86 13.36 9.48
CA CYS A 30 17.10 13.33 10.93
C CYS A 30 17.65 11.97 11.38
N CYS A 31 17.03 10.86 10.96
CA CYS A 31 17.52 9.52 11.26
C CYS A 31 18.95 9.31 10.76
N ARG A 32 19.29 9.86 9.58
CA ARG A 32 20.64 9.76 9.01
C ARG A 32 21.68 10.39 9.91
N VAL A 33 21.44 11.58 10.46
CA VAL A 33 22.36 12.27 11.37
C VAL A 33 22.69 11.37 12.57
N ILE A 34 21.67 10.78 13.18
CA ILE A 34 21.85 9.88 14.33
C ILE A 34 22.59 8.61 13.91
N CYS A 35 22.20 7.99 12.79
CA CYS A 35 22.81 6.74 12.30
C CYS A 35 24.27 6.90 11.87
N HIS A 36 24.73 8.12 11.54
CA HIS A 36 26.11 8.37 11.10
C HIS A 36 27.04 8.74 12.27
N LYS A 37 26.55 8.82 13.51
CA LYS A 37 27.40 9.00 14.69
C LYS A 37 28.29 7.77 14.92
N ARG A 38 29.58 8.00 15.19
CA ARG A 38 30.53 6.94 15.53
C ARG A 38 30.06 6.17 16.78
N GLY A 39 30.32 4.87 16.82
CA GLY A 39 29.90 3.99 17.94
C GLY A 39 28.44 3.48 17.88
N THR A 40 27.66 3.86 16.85
CA THR A 40 26.23 3.49 16.77
C THR A 40 25.99 2.13 16.08
N TRP A 41 25.45 1.19 16.85
CA TRP A 41 24.91 -0.08 16.35
C TRP A 41 23.48 0.11 15.86
N ARG A 42 23.13 -0.53 14.74
CA ARG A 42 21.86 -0.31 14.05
C ARG A 42 21.24 -1.63 13.63
N LEU A 43 19.99 -1.84 14.05
CA LEU A 43 19.17 -2.96 13.59
C LEU A 43 17.87 -2.41 13.00
N LEU A 44 17.64 -2.73 11.73
CA LEU A 44 16.45 -2.32 11.00
C LEU A 44 15.52 -3.52 10.86
N LEU A 45 14.30 -3.38 11.35
CA LEU A 45 13.27 -4.43 11.31
C LEU A 45 12.14 -4.01 10.35
N THR A 46 11.88 -4.86 9.36
CA THR A 46 10.74 -4.70 8.45
C THR A 46 10.06 -6.04 8.20
N GLY A 47 8.73 -6.04 8.23
CA GLY A 47 7.92 -7.21 7.88
C GLY A 47 7.61 -7.32 6.38
N THR A 48 7.82 -6.24 5.63
CA THR A 48 7.66 -6.22 4.17
C THR A 48 9.04 -6.30 3.52
N PRO A 49 9.26 -7.19 2.53
CA PRO A 49 10.49 -7.19 1.77
C PRO A 49 10.66 -5.84 1.06
N PHE A 50 11.89 -5.52 0.67
CA PHE A 50 12.21 -4.31 -0.10
C PHE A 50 11.19 -4.09 -1.21
N GLN A 51 10.53 -2.93 -1.21
CA GLN A 51 9.72 -2.52 -2.34
C GLN A 51 10.67 -2.34 -3.53
N ASN A 52 10.21 -2.62 -4.76
CA ASN A 52 11.01 -2.66 -5.99
C ASN A 52 11.57 -1.29 -6.43
N ASN A 53 11.85 -0.39 -5.49
CA ASN A 53 12.42 0.92 -5.68
C ASN A 53 13.88 0.94 -5.20
N THR A 54 14.80 1.09 -6.15
CA THR A 54 16.25 1.13 -5.91
C THR A 54 16.65 2.23 -4.94
N ASP A 55 15.96 3.37 -4.97
CA ASP A 55 16.30 4.55 -4.18
C ASP A 55 15.97 4.32 -2.68
N GLU A 56 14.95 3.50 -2.43
CA GLU A 56 14.57 3.07 -1.09
C GLU A 56 15.56 2.03 -0.55
N ILE A 57 15.97 1.07 -1.39
CA ILE A 57 17.03 0.10 -1.05
C ILE A 57 18.31 0.84 -0.65
N TRP A 58 18.71 1.86 -1.43
CA TRP A 58 19.84 2.70 -1.09
C TRP A 58 19.65 3.38 0.26
N SER A 59 18.49 3.99 0.50
CA SER A 59 18.18 4.69 1.75
C SER A 59 18.30 3.77 2.96
N LEU A 60 17.74 2.57 2.84
CA LEU A 60 17.73 1.52 3.87
C LEU A 60 19.15 1.11 4.25
N VAL A 61 19.93 0.74 3.24
CA VAL A 61 21.29 0.22 3.44
C VAL A 61 22.22 1.33 3.87
N ASN A 62 22.10 2.52 3.29
CA ASN A 62 22.88 3.68 3.69
C ASN A 62 22.65 4.04 5.17
N MET A 63 21.41 3.90 5.67
CA MET A 63 21.12 4.09 7.10
C MET A 63 21.70 2.96 7.96
N ALA A 64 21.56 1.70 7.56
CA ALA A 64 22.11 0.56 8.28
C ALA A 64 23.65 0.57 8.36
N THR A 65 24.32 0.98 7.28
CA THR A 65 25.78 0.84 7.13
C THR A 65 26.52 2.18 7.20
N ALA A 66 25.83 3.30 7.42
CA ALA A 66 26.39 4.67 7.40
C ALA A 66 27.11 4.96 6.07
N GLY A 67 26.49 4.55 4.96
CA GLY A 67 27.03 4.78 3.61
C GLY A 67 28.26 3.96 3.23
N LYS A 68 28.75 3.05 4.09
CA LYS A 68 29.93 2.23 3.79
C LYS A 68 29.80 1.30 2.57
N VAL A 69 28.58 0.84 2.25
CA VAL A 69 28.36 -0.16 1.18
C VAL A 69 28.10 0.48 -0.19
N PHE A 70 27.19 1.45 -0.25
CA PHE A 70 26.76 2.07 -1.52
C PHE A 70 27.18 3.53 -1.69
N GLY A 71 27.81 4.14 -0.69
CA GLY A 71 28.24 5.52 -0.77
C GLY A 71 27.09 6.50 -1.01
N LYS A 72 27.34 7.50 -1.87
CA LYS A 72 26.40 8.57 -2.18
C LYS A 72 25.34 8.09 -3.18
N ILE A 73 24.10 8.56 -3.03
CA ILE A 73 22.96 8.18 -3.90
C ILE A 73 23.22 8.42 -5.38
N LYS A 74 23.95 9.50 -5.73
CA LYS A 74 24.27 9.82 -7.13
C LYS A 74 25.05 8.68 -7.80
N GLN A 75 26.05 8.14 -7.10
CA GLN A 75 26.86 7.03 -7.61
C GLN A 75 26.03 5.75 -7.67
N PHE A 76 25.30 5.44 -6.60
CA PHE A 76 24.40 4.30 -6.59
C PHE A 76 23.38 4.31 -7.74
N ASN A 77 22.83 5.48 -8.08
CA ASN A 77 21.90 5.61 -9.20
C ASN A 77 22.56 5.43 -10.56
N LEU A 78 23.86 5.75 -10.70
CA LEU A 78 24.60 5.45 -11.93
C LEU A 78 24.90 3.95 -12.03
N ASP A 79 25.37 3.34 -10.94
CA ASP A 79 25.83 1.95 -10.91
C ASP A 79 24.67 0.94 -10.95
N PHE A 80 23.55 1.25 -10.30
CA PHE A 80 22.44 0.32 -10.08
C PHE A 80 21.09 0.90 -10.51
N GLY A 81 20.74 2.10 -10.05
CA GLY A 81 19.40 2.67 -10.23
C GLY A 81 18.98 2.83 -11.70
N LYS A 82 19.80 3.50 -12.51
CA LYS A 82 19.53 3.75 -13.93
C LYS A 82 19.57 2.45 -14.76
N PRO A 83 20.60 1.59 -14.66
CA PRO A 83 20.61 0.32 -15.40
C PRO A 83 19.37 -0.55 -15.13
N ILE A 84 18.98 -0.68 -13.86
CA ILE A 84 17.79 -1.46 -13.47
C ILE A 84 16.50 -0.82 -14.01
N LYS A 85 16.35 0.50 -13.89
CA LYS A 85 15.16 1.20 -14.41
C LYS A 85 15.06 1.11 -15.94
N ASN A 86 16.18 1.25 -16.64
CA ASN A 86 16.23 1.18 -18.11
C ASN A 86 15.88 -0.22 -18.63
N ALA A 87 16.31 -1.28 -17.93
CA ALA A 87 15.96 -2.66 -18.27
C ALA A 87 14.46 -2.98 -18.10
N LEU A 88 13.74 -2.22 -17.27
CA LEU A 88 12.30 -2.40 -17.04
C LEU A 88 11.43 -1.59 -18.02
N CYS A 89 12.03 -0.77 -18.87
CA CYS A 89 11.29 -0.01 -19.88
C CYS A 89 10.72 -0.97 -20.96
N LYS A 90 9.48 -0.73 -21.40
CA LYS A 90 8.78 -1.58 -22.40
C LYS A 90 9.56 -1.79 -23.72
N ASN A 91 10.42 -0.85 -24.08
CA ASN A 91 11.24 -0.88 -25.31
C ASN A 91 12.74 -1.03 -24.99
N ALA A 92 13.09 -1.70 -23.89
CA ALA A 92 14.49 -1.93 -23.54
C ALA A 92 15.20 -2.74 -24.63
N SER A 93 16.43 -2.33 -24.99
CA SER A 93 17.26 -3.13 -25.87
C SER A 93 17.81 -4.34 -25.12
N LYS A 94 18.14 -5.43 -25.83
CA LYS A 94 18.80 -6.62 -25.24
C LYS A 94 20.05 -6.26 -24.42
N HIS A 95 20.78 -5.23 -24.87
CA HIS A 95 21.94 -4.72 -24.14
C HIS A 95 21.56 -4.06 -22.81
N ALA A 96 20.49 -3.24 -22.79
CA ALA A 96 20.00 -2.61 -21.57
C ALA A 96 19.47 -3.65 -20.56
N GLU A 97 18.78 -4.69 -21.03
CA GLU A 97 18.32 -5.80 -20.18
C GLU A 97 19.49 -6.54 -19.52
N GLN A 98 20.52 -6.89 -20.29
CA GLN A 98 21.73 -7.54 -19.76
C GLN A 98 22.45 -6.67 -18.72
N GLN A 99 22.61 -5.37 -18.99
CA GLN A 99 23.20 -4.44 -18.03
C GLN A 99 22.37 -4.33 -16.75
N GLY A 100 21.05 -4.23 -16.85
CA GLY A 100 20.17 -4.15 -15.69
C GLY A 100 20.19 -5.41 -14.84
N GLU A 101 20.23 -6.59 -15.46
CA GLU A 101 20.34 -7.86 -14.75
C GLU A 101 21.71 -8.03 -14.06
N ALA A 102 22.81 -7.65 -14.73
CA ALA A 102 24.13 -7.65 -14.13
C ALA A 102 24.21 -6.69 -12.92
N ALA A 103 23.68 -5.48 -13.06
CA ALA A 103 23.59 -4.50 -11.97
C ALA A 103 22.74 -5.04 -10.81
N ARG A 104 21.61 -5.69 -11.10
CA ARG A 104 20.74 -6.30 -10.09
C ARG A 104 21.46 -7.40 -9.31
N LYS A 105 22.16 -8.31 -9.99
CA LYS A 105 22.95 -9.37 -9.33
C LYS A 105 24.08 -8.79 -8.46
N ALA A 106 24.85 -7.85 -9.01
CA ALA A 106 25.91 -7.18 -8.27
C ALA A 106 25.40 -6.45 -7.02
N MET A 107 24.24 -5.80 -7.12
CA MET A 107 23.59 -5.17 -5.97
C MET A 107 23.19 -6.22 -4.92
N GLN A 108 22.59 -7.34 -5.33
CA GLN A 108 22.16 -8.41 -4.42
C GLN A 108 23.33 -9.04 -3.67
N GLU A 109 24.45 -9.30 -4.33
CA GLU A 109 25.66 -9.83 -3.68
C GLU A 109 26.21 -8.87 -2.63
N LYS A 110 26.22 -7.55 -2.91
CA LYS A 110 26.61 -6.54 -1.91
C LYS A 110 25.65 -6.45 -0.72
N LEU A 111 24.36 -6.73 -0.92
CA LEU A 111 23.33 -6.68 0.11
C LEU A 111 23.31 -7.91 1.03
N LYS A 112 23.64 -9.08 0.48
CA LYS A 112 23.54 -10.39 1.13
C LYS A 112 24.07 -10.44 2.58
N PRO A 113 25.25 -9.91 2.93
CA PRO A 113 25.76 -9.98 4.30
C PRO A 113 25.01 -9.09 5.31
N TYR A 114 24.22 -8.12 4.83
CA TYR A 114 23.49 -7.17 5.68
C TYR A 114 22.00 -7.49 5.81
N LEU A 115 21.51 -8.50 5.07
CA LEU A 115 20.10 -8.85 5.02
C LEU A 115 19.88 -10.26 5.57
N LEU A 116 19.18 -10.33 6.70
CA LEU A 116 18.61 -11.58 7.18
C LEU A 116 17.14 -11.65 6.76
N ARG A 117 16.82 -12.57 5.84
CA ARG A 117 15.45 -12.87 5.43
C ARG A 117 15.20 -14.37 5.60
N ARG A 118 14.12 -14.71 6.32
CA ARG A 118 13.64 -16.08 6.50
C ARG A 118 12.22 -16.17 5.95
N LEU A 119 11.91 -17.20 5.17
CA LEU A 119 10.54 -17.45 4.72
C LEU A 119 9.84 -18.34 5.74
N LYS A 120 8.51 -18.21 5.82
CA LYS A 120 7.71 -19.09 6.68
C LYS A 120 7.83 -20.56 6.25
N THR A 121 7.97 -20.80 4.95
CA THR A 121 8.20 -22.13 4.35
C THR A 121 9.47 -22.80 4.87
N ASP A 122 10.50 -22.01 5.21
CA ASP A 122 11.80 -22.54 5.59
C ASP A 122 11.81 -23.07 7.04
N HIS A 123 10.89 -22.59 7.88
CA HIS A 123 10.93 -22.82 9.33
C HIS A 123 9.60 -23.28 9.96
N LEU A 124 8.46 -23.02 9.34
CA LEU A 124 7.14 -23.34 9.88
C LEU A 124 6.45 -24.36 8.97
N LYS A 125 6.98 -25.59 8.95
CA LYS A 125 6.48 -26.70 8.13
C LYS A 125 5.10 -27.22 8.54
N GLU A 126 4.67 -26.90 9.76
CA GLU A 126 3.38 -27.30 10.33
C GLU A 126 2.21 -26.43 9.86
N LEU A 127 2.48 -25.31 9.17
CA LEU A 127 1.41 -24.44 8.69
C LEU A 127 0.74 -25.06 7.44
N PRO A 128 -0.61 -25.10 7.39
CA PRO A 128 -1.31 -25.54 6.19
C PRO A 128 -1.02 -24.60 5.01
N PRO A 129 -1.14 -25.09 3.77
CA PRO A 129 -0.92 -24.27 2.59
C PRO A 129 -1.90 -23.09 2.54
N LYS A 130 -1.36 -21.92 2.17
CA LYS A 130 -2.19 -20.73 1.96
C LYS A 130 -2.93 -20.85 0.64
N ILE A 131 -4.25 -20.93 0.70
CA ILE A 131 -5.13 -20.92 -0.48
C ILE A 131 -5.54 -19.47 -0.75
N GLU A 132 -5.28 -18.99 -1.98
CA GLU A 132 -5.69 -17.66 -2.43
C GLU A 132 -6.70 -17.79 -3.57
N THR A 133 -7.89 -17.23 -3.37
CA THR A 133 -8.96 -17.26 -4.37
C THR A 133 -9.35 -15.83 -4.72
N CYS A 134 -9.25 -15.48 -6.00
CA CYS A 134 -9.76 -14.21 -6.52
C CYS A 134 -11.18 -14.39 -7.04
N VAL A 135 -12.13 -13.66 -6.46
CA VAL A 135 -13.54 -13.72 -6.87
C VAL A 135 -13.92 -12.46 -7.65
N TRP A 136 -14.29 -12.65 -8.91
CA TRP A 136 -14.75 -11.58 -9.78
C TRP A 136 -16.24 -11.35 -9.56
N VAL A 137 -16.62 -10.11 -9.23
CA VAL A 137 -18.00 -9.73 -8.91
C VAL A 137 -18.48 -8.73 -9.95
N ARG A 138 -19.61 -9.02 -10.59
CA ARG A 138 -20.27 -8.05 -11.46
C ARG A 138 -20.90 -6.94 -10.61
N PRO A 139 -20.73 -5.65 -10.95
CA PRO A 139 -21.37 -4.57 -10.21
C PRO A 139 -22.91 -4.62 -10.33
N SER A 140 -23.62 -4.01 -9.38
CA SER A 140 -25.08 -3.84 -9.47
C SER A 140 -25.45 -2.87 -10.59
N GLN A 141 -26.70 -2.92 -11.06
CA GLN A 141 -27.17 -2.01 -12.10
C GLN A 141 -27.02 -0.54 -11.69
N GLN A 142 -27.26 -0.24 -10.41
CA GLN A 142 -27.06 1.09 -9.85
C GLN A 142 -25.58 1.52 -9.91
N GLN A 143 -24.66 0.62 -9.55
CA GLN A 143 -23.22 0.88 -9.64
C GLN A 143 -22.77 1.14 -11.07
N ILE A 144 -23.25 0.33 -12.03
CA ILE A 144 -22.94 0.52 -13.46
C ILE A 144 -23.43 1.88 -13.94
N HIS A 145 -24.67 2.24 -13.61
CA HIS A 145 -25.26 3.50 -14.01
C HIS A 145 -24.46 4.70 -13.48
N MET A 146 -24.20 4.76 -12.18
CA MET A 146 -23.44 5.87 -11.58
C MET A 146 -21.99 5.91 -12.08
N TYR A 147 -21.37 4.75 -12.28
CA TYR A 147 -20.00 4.68 -12.81
C TYR A 147 -19.95 5.28 -14.23
N LYS A 148 -20.86 4.88 -15.11
CA LYS A 148 -20.97 5.43 -16.47
C LYS A 148 -21.23 6.94 -16.44
N GLU A 149 -22.17 7.40 -15.63
CA GLU A 149 -22.47 8.84 -15.49
C GLU A 149 -21.22 9.64 -15.09
N LYS A 150 -20.41 9.14 -14.14
CA LYS A 150 -19.19 9.83 -13.70
C LYS A 150 -18.06 9.77 -14.72
N VAL A 151 -17.85 8.65 -15.39
CA VAL A 151 -16.81 8.54 -16.44
C VAL A 151 -17.14 9.41 -17.66
N HIS A 152 -18.42 9.54 -18.01
CA HIS A 152 -18.85 10.40 -19.12
C HIS A 152 -19.09 11.86 -18.73
N SER A 153 -18.82 12.22 -17.48
CA SER A 153 -18.98 13.60 -17.03
C SER A 153 -17.91 14.51 -17.65
N LYS A 154 -18.30 15.73 -18.01
CA LYS A 154 -17.39 16.74 -18.61
C LYS A 154 -16.13 16.99 -17.76
N SER A 155 -16.26 16.88 -16.44
CA SER A 155 -15.13 17.03 -15.50
C SER A 155 -14.13 15.88 -15.57
N PHE A 156 -14.58 14.65 -15.84
CA PHE A 156 -13.69 13.51 -16.04
C PHE A 156 -12.92 13.64 -17.35
N THR A 157 -13.63 13.91 -18.46
CA THR A 157 -13.01 14.10 -19.79
C THR A 157 -12.02 15.26 -19.78
N ALA A 158 -12.39 16.42 -19.23
CA ALA A 158 -11.49 17.56 -19.14
C ALA A 158 -10.23 17.27 -18.29
N ALA A 159 -10.37 16.53 -17.19
CA ALA A 159 -9.23 16.14 -16.36
C ALA A 159 -8.31 15.15 -17.07
N THR A 160 -8.86 14.18 -17.83
CA THR A 160 -8.05 13.23 -18.60
C THR A 160 -7.32 13.90 -19.76
N ASP A 161 -7.99 14.78 -20.49
CA ASP A 161 -7.42 15.49 -21.64
C ASP A 161 -6.28 16.40 -21.19
N THR A 162 -6.47 17.12 -20.08
CA THR A 162 -5.43 17.97 -19.49
C THR A 162 -4.23 17.17 -18.99
N LEU A 163 -4.45 15.96 -18.46
CA LEU A 163 -3.36 15.07 -18.04
C LEU A 163 -2.57 14.47 -19.21
N MET A 164 -3.18 14.35 -20.39
CA MET A 164 -2.50 13.90 -21.61
C MET A 164 -1.82 15.04 -22.38
N GLY A 165 -2.04 16.30 -21.96
CA GLY A 165 -1.36 17.48 -22.51
C GLY A 165 0.09 17.62 -22.07
N SER A 166 0.83 18.51 -22.74
CA SER A 166 2.26 18.74 -22.51
C SER A 166 2.59 19.71 -21.36
N ASP A 167 1.58 20.40 -20.81
CA ASP A 167 1.75 21.42 -19.78
C ASP A 167 1.86 20.81 -18.38
N LYS A 168 3.03 20.96 -17.75
CA LYS A 168 3.35 20.38 -16.44
C LYS A 168 2.61 21.04 -15.28
N GLU A 169 2.27 22.32 -15.36
CA GLU A 169 1.59 23.04 -14.28
C GLU A 169 0.09 22.74 -14.31
N ALA A 170 -0.51 22.80 -15.51
CA ALA A 170 -1.89 22.37 -15.73
C ALA A 170 -2.09 20.88 -15.37
N ALA A 171 -1.14 20.02 -15.74
CA ALA A 171 -1.17 18.60 -15.37
C ALA A 171 -1.15 18.37 -13.85
N ARG A 172 -0.43 19.19 -13.08
CA ARG A 172 -0.37 19.05 -11.61
C ARG A 172 -1.70 19.36 -10.94
N GLU A 173 -2.43 20.37 -11.41
CA GLU A 173 -3.75 20.70 -10.88
C GLU A 173 -4.81 19.71 -11.36
N ALA A 174 -4.76 19.31 -12.63
CA ALA A 174 -5.62 18.25 -13.17
C ALA A 174 -5.43 16.91 -12.43
N MET A 175 -4.20 16.61 -11.98
CA MET A 175 -3.91 15.41 -11.21
C MET A 175 -4.64 15.37 -9.86
N LYS A 176 -4.79 16.51 -9.16
CA LYS A 176 -5.61 16.58 -7.94
C LYS A 176 -7.08 16.29 -8.24
N GLY A 177 -7.61 16.88 -9.32
CA GLY A 177 -8.98 16.62 -9.79
C GLY A 177 -9.21 15.14 -10.15
N ALA A 178 -8.25 14.53 -10.85
CA ALA A 178 -8.28 13.11 -11.21
C ALA A 178 -8.26 12.20 -9.98
N PHE A 179 -7.45 12.49 -8.95
CA PHE A 179 -7.47 11.71 -7.70
C PHE A 179 -8.82 11.79 -6.98
N LYS A 180 -9.48 12.97 -6.99
CA LYS A 180 -10.83 13.12 -6.45
C LYS A 180 -11.84 12.26 -7.22
N LEU A 181 -11.77 12.26 -8.55
CA LEU A 181 -12.63 11.44 -9.40
C LEU A 181 -12.38 9.94 -9.20
N LEU A 182 -11.12 9.50 -9.13
CA LEU A 182 -10.76 8.12 -8.81
C LEU A 182 -11.30 7.69 -7.44
N SER A 183 -11.27 8.58 -6.45
CA SER A 183 -11.86 8.33 -5.13
C SER A 183 -13.38 8.10 -5.22
N VAL A 184 -14.09 8.90 -6.03
CA VAL A 184 -15.52 8.73 -6.29
C VAL A 184 -15.80 7.39 -6.99
N LEU A 185 -15.09 7.07 -8.08
CA LEU A 185 -15.26 5.81 -8.81
C LEU A 185 -14.98 4.60 -7.91
N LYS A 186 -13.93 4.67 -7.09
CA LYS A 186 -13.60 3.66 -6.07
C LYS A 186 -14.76 3.48 -5.07
N ASN A 187 -15.35 4.57 -4.59
CA ASN A 187 -16.47 4.51 -3.66
C ASN A 187 -17.73 3.92 -4.30
N ILE A 188 -18.01 4.18 -5.58
CA ILE A 188 -19.11 3.53 -6.33
C ILE A 188 -18.90 2.01 -6.35
N CYS A 189 -17.69 1.56 -6.65
CA CYS A 189 -17.34 0.13 -6.69
C CYS A 189 -17.44 -0.54 -5.30
N PHE A 190 -17.21 0.21 -4.22
CA PHE A 190 -17.41 -0.28 -2.85
C PHE A 190 -18.89 -0.34 -2.50
N HIS A 191 -19.55 0.81 -2.43
CA HIS A 191 -20.97 0.91 -2.17
C HIS A 191 -21.52 2.32 -2.54
N PRO A 192 -22.65 2.43 -3.27
CA PRO A 192 -23.28 3.69 -3.64
C PRO A 192 -23.53 4.67 -2.47
N ILE A 193 -23.95 4.14 -1.32
CA ILE A 193 -24.24 4.93 -0.10
C ILE A 193 -23.06 5.79 0.37
N LEU A 194 -21.82 5.42 0.02
CA LEU A 194 -20.62 6.20 0.38
C LEU A 194 -20.56 7.56 -0.33
N LEU A 195 -21.36 7.74 -1.38
CA LEU A 195 -21.50 9.02 -2.08
C LEU A 195 -22.65 9.87 -1.55
N GLN A 196 -23.60 9.28 -0.84
CA GLN A 196 -24.72 9.98 -0.23
C GLN A 196 -24.24 10.63 1.07
N LYS A 197 -23.44 11.70 0.94
CA LYS A 197 -23.24 12.62 2.06
C LYS A 197 -24.52 13.43 2.20
N GLY A 198 -25.29 13.18 3.26
CA GLY A 198 -26.55 13.87 3.50
C GLY A 198 -26.33 15.35 3.79
N GLY A 199 -26.46 16.23 2.80
CA GLY A 199 -26.44 17.68 3.04
C GLY A 199 -25.17 18.20 3.76
N PRO A 200 -25.24 19.41 4.35
CA PRO A 200 -24.08 20.10 4.91
C PRO A 200 -23.41 19.40 6.11
N GLU A 201 -24.09 18.47 6.80
CA GLU A 201 -23.61 17.81 8.03
C GLU A 201 -23.80 16.27 8.06
N GLY A 202 -24.08 15.61 6.93
CA GLY A 202 -24.41 14.18 6.91
C GLY A 202 -23.19 13.27 6.95
N THR A 203 -23.04 12.54 8.06
CA THR A 203 -22.14 11.39 8.15
C THR A 203 -22.75 10.18 7.42
N VAL A 204 -21.93 9.21 7.04
CA VAL A 204 -22.41 7.94 6.42
C VAL A 204 -23.39 7.20 7.36
N GLY A 205 -23.29 7.43 8.67
CA GLY A 205 -24.18 6.85 9.67
C GLY A 205 -25.65 7.27 9.51
N SER A 206 -25.93 8.55 9.24
CA SER A 206 -27.32 9.01 9.09
C SER A 206 -27.99 8.45 7.83
N ALA A 207 -27.24 8.33 6.73
CA ALA A 207 -27.73 7.68 5.51
C ALA A 207 -28.00 6.19 5.71
N LEU A 208 -27.20 5.50 6.53
CA LEU A 208 -27.40 4.08 6.86
C LEU A 208 -28.66 3.86 7.71
N GLU A 209 -28.94 4.75 8.67
CA GLU A 209 -30.12 4.64 9.53
C GLU A 209 -31.44 4.90 8.79
N GLN A 210 -31.40 5.76 7.76
CA GLN A 210 -32.57 6.10 6.95
C GLN A 210 -32.87 5.07 5.85
N THR A 211 -31.96 4.13 5.59
CA THR A 211 -32.09 3.18 4.47
C THR A 211 -32.34 1.76 4.96
N ASP A 212 -33.33 1.09 4.37
CA ASP A 212 -33.60 -0.33 4.67
C ASP A 212 -32.39 -1.23 4.40
N LEU A 213 -32.19 -2.23 5.28
CA LEU A 213 -31.11 -3.21 5.17
C LEU A 213 -31.09 -3.92 3.80
N LYS A 214 -32.27 -4.24 3.25
CA LYS A 214 -32.39 -4.89 1.93
C LYS A 214 -31.88 -3.98 0.82
N THR A 215 -32.16 -2.69 0.89
CA THR A 215 -31.71 -1.69 -0.09
C THR A 215 -30.20 -1.50 -0.02
N ILE A 216 -29.63 -1.46 1.20
CA ILE A 216 -28.18 -1.42 1.39
C ILE A 216 -27.53 -2.67 0.80
N LEU A 217 -27.98 -3.87 1.18
CA LEU A 217 -27.45 -5.12 0.62
C LEU A 217 -27.56 -5.15 -0.91
N ASN A 218 -28.67 -4.66 -1.46
CA ASN A 218 -28.89 -4.66 -2.89
C ASN A 218 -28.05 -3.63 -3.66
N GLY A 219 -27.63 -2.55 -3.01
CA GLY A 219 -26.85 -1.47 -3.61
C GLY A 219 -25.47 -1.92 -4.11
N SER A 220 -24.84 -2.91 -3.47
CA SER A 220 -23.51 -3.43 -3.86
C SER A 220 -23.47 -4.95 -3.89
N ARG A 221 -23.21 -5.51 -5.08
CA ARG A 221 -23.03 -6.96 -5.24
C ARG A 221 -21.84 -7.50 -4.47
N LYS A 222 -20.80 -6.69 -4.27
CA LYS A 222 -19.64 -7.09 -3.48
C LYS A 222 -20.02 -7.27 -2.01
N LEU A 223 -20.83 -6.36 -1.46
CA LEU A 223 -21.30 -6.45 -0.07
C LEU A 223 -22.22 -7.67 0.12
N GLU A 224 -23.17 -7.89 -0.79
CA GLU A 224 -24.04 -9.06 -0.79
C GLU A 224 -23.23 -10.37 -0.80
N LEU A 225 -22.25 -10.49 -1.71
CA LEU A 225 -21.38 -11.66 -1.78
C LEU A 225 -20.60 -11.87 -0.48
N VAL A 226 -20.04 -10.82 0.10
CA VAL A 226 -19.32 -10.90 1.38
C VAL A 226 -20.24 -11.44 2.47
N VAL A 227 -21.47 -10.93 2.59
CA VAL A 227 -22.44 -11.43 3.56
C VAL A 227 -22.81 -12.89 3.32
N HIS A 228 -22.98 -13.30 2.06
CA HIS A 228 -23.23 -14.69 1.69
C HIS A 228 -22.07 -15.62 2.09
N MET A 229 -20.83 -15.23 1.79
CA MET A 229 -19.63 -15.98 2.16
C MET A 229 -19.48 -16.09 3.68
N LEU A 230 -19.73 -15.00 4.41
CA LEU A 230 -19.65 -15.00 5.88
C LEU A 230 -20.66 -15.96 6.51
N LYS A 231 -21.89 -16.04 5.96
CA LYS A 231 -22.89 -17.02 6.43
C LYS A 231 -22.42 -18.45 6.20
N SER A 232 -21.89 -18.74 5.01
CA SER A 232 -21.36 -20.07 4.68
C SER A 232 -20.19 -20.46 5.59
N PHE A 233 -19.20 -19.57 5.76
CA PHE A 233 -18.06 -19.82 6.63
C PHE A 233 -18.44 -19.98 8.11
N LYS A 234 -19.44 -19.22 8.56
CA LYS A 234 -19.98 -19.39 9.91
C LYS A 234 -20.68 -20.74 10.08
N GLY A 235 -21.40 -21.22 9.06
CA GLY A 235 -22.04 -22.55 9.09
C GLY A 235 -21.04 -23.69 9.29
N VAL A 236 -19.81 -23.54 8.79
CA VAL A 236 -18.69 -24.48 9.01
C VAL A 236 -17.94 -24.23 10.33
N GLY A 237 -18.20 -23.10 11.00
CA GLY A 237 -17.53 -22.73 12.26
C GLY A 237 -16.21 -21.97 12.08
N HIS A 238 -15.91 -21.43 10.89
CA HIS A 238 -14.70 -20.66 10.65
C HIS A 238 -14.77 -19.23 11.19
N LYS A 239 -13.65 -18.76 11.77
CA LYS A 239 -13.45 -17.35 12.11
C LYS A 239 -12.95 -16.60 10.87
N THR A 240 -13.58 -15.47 10.56
CA THR A 240 -13.29 -14.69 9.35
C THR A 240 -12.73 -13.31 9.72
N LEU A 241 -11.70 -12.87 8.99
CA LEU A 241 -11.15 -11.51 9.07
C LEU A 241 -11.50 -10.75 7.80
N ILE A 242 -12.00 -9.52 7.95
CA ILE A 242 -12.33 -8.62 6.84
C ILE A 242 -11.36 -7.45 6.87
N PHE A 243 -10.71 -7.19 5.74
CA PHE A 243 -9.83 -6.05 5.55
C PHE A 243 -10.42 -5.09 4.53
N SER A 244 -10.41 -3.80 4.84
CA SER A 244 -10.76 -2.72 3.93
C SER A 244 -9.81 -1.54 4.15
N GLN A 245 -9.38 -0.91 3.06
CA GLN A 245 -8.62 0.34 3.14
C GLN A 245 -9.51 1.57 3.41
N SER A 246 -10.84 1.42 3.28
CA SER A 246 -11.81 2.49 3.57
C SER A 246 -12.49 2.18 4.90
N THR A 247 -12.31 3.07 5.87
CA THR A 247 -13.01 3.04 7.17
C THR A 247 -14.52 3.22 6.99
N GLN A 248 -14.94 4.10 6.07
CA GLN A 248 -16.36 4.28 5.74
C GLN A 248 -17.02 2.99 5.23
N MET A 249 -16.29 2.19 4.45
CA MET A 249 -16.80 0.88 4.02
C MET A 249 -16.87 -0.12 5.19
N LEU A 250 -15.94 -0.04 6.16
CA LEU A 250 -16.04 -0.82 7.39
C LEU A 250 -17.25 -0.40 8.23
N ASP A 251 -17.62 0.88 8.23
CA ASP A 251 -18.85 1.36 8.90
C ASP A 251 -20.10 0.71 8.28
N VAL A 252 -20.19 0.71 6.94
CA VAL A 252 -21.29 0.06 6.21
C VAL A 252 -21.33 -1.45 6.51
N ILE A 253 -20.20 -2.15 6.41
CA ILE A 253 -20.13 -3.60 6.69
C ILE A 253 -20.53 -3.88 8.15
N HIS A 254 -20.00 -3.10 9.09
CA HIS A 254 -20.29 -3.26 10.51
C HIS A 254 -21.78 -3.08 10.80
N TYR A 255 -22.39 -2.01 10.27
CA TYR A 255 -23.82 -1.75 10.39
C TYR A 255 -24.67 -2.92 9.88
N VAL A 256 -24.37 -3.40 8.67
CA VAL A 256 -25.10 -4.52 8.05
C VAL A 256 -24.97 -5.81 8.86
N LEU A 257 -23.76 -6.11 9.36
CA LEU A 257 -23.52 -7.33 10.13
C LEU A 257 -24.15 -7.28 11.54
N LEU A 258 -24.20 -6.11 12.19
CA LEU A 258 -24.89 -5.94 13.49
C LEU A 258 -26.40 -6.21 13.38
N LYS A 259 -27.02 -5.88 12.25
CA LYS A 259 -28.43 -6.16 11.98
C LYS A 259 -28.71 -7.63 11.67
N ILE A 260 -27.68 -8.46 11.52
CA ILE A 260 -27.80 -9.89 11.30
C ILE A 260 -27.47 -10.61 12.62
N PRO A 261 -28.46 -11.17 13.34
CA PRO A 261 -28.30 -11.64 14.72
C PRO A 261 -27.33 -12.82 14.86
N SER A 262 -26.90 -13.43 13.75
CA SER A 262 -25.97 -14.55 13.78
C SER A 262 -24.51 -14.14 13.99
N PHE A 263 -24.07 -12.89 13.89
CA PHE A 263 -22.64 -12.57 13.91
C PHE A 263 -22.18 -11.95 15.23
N THR A 264 -21.07 -12.47 15.78
CA THR A 264 -20.28 -11.80 16.82
C THR A 264 -19.10 -11.10 16.15
N ILE A 265 -18.96 -9.79 16.38
CA ILE A 265 -18.05 -8.94 15.62
C ILE A 265 -17.13 -8.20 16.59
N ALA A 266 -15.85 -8.12 16.23
CA ALA A 266 -14.89 -7.22 16.85
C ALA A 266 -14.30 -6.34 15.74
N ARG A 267 -14.20 -5.04 16.00
CA ARG A 267 -13.62 -4.06 15.08
C ARG A 267 -12.39 -3.44 15.71
N ILE A 268 -11.33 -3.34 14.92
CA ILE A 268 -10.10 -2.67 15.30
C ILE A 268 -9.95 -1.46 14.39
N ASP A 269 -10.14 -0.27 14.95
CA ASP A 269 -9.81 1.00 14.32
C ASP A 269 -8.40 1.45 14.79
N GLY A 270 -7.67 2.17 13.94
CA GLY A 270 -6.31 2.64 14.25
C GLY A 270 -5.81 3.72 13.31
#